data_AF-A0A841YKP3-F1
#
_entry.id   AF-A0A841YKP3-F1
#
_cell.length_a   1.000
_cell.length_b   1.000
_cell.length_c   1.000
_cell.angle_alpha   90.00
_cell.angle_beta   90.00
_cell.angle_gamma   90.00
#
_symmetry.space_group_name_H-M   'P 1'
#
loop_
_entity.id
_entity.type
_entity.pdbx_description
1 polymer ?
#
loop_
_entity_poly.entity_id
_entity_poly.type
_entity_poly.pdbx_seq_one_letter_code
_entity_poly.pdbx_strand_id
1 'polypeptide(L)'
;MAMQFVNVKVILYGITTFSTLVLPYFTGVMQVSFFVLLLTVIGFSGTCCWAMFGSIFSRIFAEHKRGLNVVMALLLGYCAISILL
;
A
#
# COMPACT_ATOMS: atom_id res chain seq x y z
N MET A 1 14.80 12.14 3.00
CA MET A 1 13.98 10.99 2.58
C MET A 1 12.79 11.47 1.75
N ALA A 2 13.03 12.02 0.56
CA ALA A 2 11.95 12.55 -0.29
C ALA A 2 11.15 11.46 -1.03
N MET A 3 11.56 10.18 -0.97
CA MET A 3 11.10 9.17 -1.93
C MET A 3 11.09 7.76 -1.34
N GLN A 4 10.20 7.50 -0.38
CA GLN A 4 9.32 6.37 -0.64
C GLN A 4 8.11 7.05 -1.23
N PHE A 5 8.04 7.11 -2.57
CA PHE A 5 6.86 7.60 -3.27
C PHE A 5 5.66 7.05 -2.54
N VAL A 6 4.84 7.95 -1.99
CA VAL A 6 3.60 7.62 -1.28
C VAL A 6 3.02 6.38 -1.91
N ASN A 7 2.99 5.29 -1.15
CA ASN A 7 2.75 3.92 -1.55
C ASN A 7 2.30 3.79 -3.03
N VAL A 8 3.23 3.54 -3.97
CA VAL A 8 2.94 3.45 -5.42
C VAL A 8 1.75 2.53 -5.71
N LYS A 9 1.49 1.54 -4.86
CA LYS A 9 0.33 0.65 -4.95
C LYS A 9 -1.01 1.39 -4.88
N VAL A 10 -1.12 2.47 -4.11
CA VAL A 10 -2.32 3.32 -4.03
C VAL A 10 -2.52 4.10 -5.32
N ILE A 11 -1.43 4.61 -5.92
CA ILE A 11 -1.50 5.30 -7.22
C ILE A 11 -1.91 4.32 -8.33
N LEU A 12 -1.28 3.14 -8.37
CA LEU A 12 -1.64 2.08 -9.30
C LEU A 12 -3.08 1.59 -9.11
N TYR A 13 -3.54 1.46 -7.86
CA TYR A 13 -4.94 1.15 -7.54
C TYR A 13 -5.89 2.21 -8.10
N GLY A 14 -5.58 3.50 -7.91
CA GLY A 14 -6.36 4.60 -8.47
C GLY A 14 -6.46 4.52 -9.99
N ILE A 15 -5.33 4.40 -10.68
CA ILE A 15 -5.28 4.35 -12.15
C ILE A 15 -6.01 3.11 -12.69
N THR A 16 -5.77 1.93 -12.10
CA THR A 16 -6.41 0.68 -12.55
C THR A 16 -7.91 0.73 -12.34
N THR A 17 -8.38 1.08 -11.14
CA THR A 17 -9.82 1.18 -10.84
C THR A 17 -10.51 2.22 -11.72
N PHE A 18 -9.85 3.36 -11.96
CA PHE A 18 -10.40 4.39 -12.83
C PHE A 18 -10.49 3.91 -14.29
N SER A 19 -9.43 3.28 -14.80
CA SER A 19 -9.39 2.79 -16.17
C SER A 19 -10.27 1.57 -16.44
N THR A 20 -10.47 0.67 -15.48
CA THR A 20 -11.24 -0.58 -15.68
C THR A 20 -12.69 -0.46 -15.29
N LEU A 21 -13.04 0.38 -14.32
CA LEU A 21 -14.41 0.46 -13.77
C LEU A 21 -15.10 1.79 -14.07
N VAL A 22 -14.38 2.91 -14.19
CA VAL A 22 -14.99 4.23 -14.37
C VAL A 22 -15.11 4.60 -15.84
N LEU A 23 -14.00 4.62 -16.58
CA LEU A 23 -13.99 5.01 -18.01
C LEU A 23 -14.92 4.19 -18.95
N PRO A 24 -15.04 2.85 -18.83
CA PRO A 24 -15.84 2.08 -19.77
C PRO A 24 -17.34 2.09 -19.48
N TYR A 25 -17.77 2.40 -18.25
CA TYR A 25 -19.17 2.30 -17.82
C TYR A 25 -19.85 3.65 -17.54
N PHE A 26 -19.08 4.73 -17.33
CA PHE A 26 -19.63 6.03 -16.92
C PHE A 26 -19.02 7.19 -17.72
N THR A 27 -19.82 7.83 -18.58
CA THR A 27 -19.43 9.02 -19.36
C THR A 27 -19.92 10.34 -18.74
N GLY A 28 -20.79 10.29 -17.73
CA GLY A 28 -21.32 11.47 -17.05
C GLY A 28 -20.33 12.08 -16.05
N VAL A 29 -19.96 13.34 -16.26
CA VAL A 29 -18.98 14.10 -15.45
C VAL A 29 -19.28 14.02 -13.94
N MET A 30 -20.56 14.06 -13.56
CA MET A 30 -21.00 14.00 -12.16
C MET A 30 -20.74 12.63 -11.53
N GLN A 31 -20.99 11.53 -12.24
CA GLN A 31 -20.74 10.17 -11.74
C GLN A 31 -19.25 9.89 -11.58
N VAL A 32 -18.44 10.32 -12.55
CA VAL A 32 -16.99 10.22 -12.50
C VAL A 32 -16.44 10.98 -11.29
N SER A 33 -16.91 12.21 -11.05
CA SER A 33 -16.45 13.02 -9.90
C SER A 33 -16.73 12.35 -8.54
N PHE A 34 -17.87 11.67 -8.41
CA PHE A 34 -18.23 10.95 -7.19
C PHE A 34 -17.31 9.74 -6.95
N PHE A 35 -17.03 8.97 -7.99
CA PHE A 35 -16.08 7.85 -7.90
C PHE A 35 -14.66 8.32 -7.58
N VAL A 36 -14.18 9.41 -8.17
CA VAL A 36 -12.86 10.01 -7.83
C VAL A 36 -12.81 10.37 -6.34
N LEU A 37 -13.85 11.01 -5.81
CA LEU A 37 -13.93 11.37 -4.39
C LEU A 37 -13.85 10.14 -3.49
N LEU A 38 -14.63 9.09 -3.81
CA LEU A 38 -14.61 7.82 -3.08
C LEU A 38 -13.22 7.17 -3.10
N LEU A 39 -12.61 7.07 -4.28
CA LEU A 39 -11.26 6.54 -4.46
C LEU A 39 -10.21 7.33 -3.67
N THR A 40 -10.35 8.66 -3.61
CA THR A 40 -9.43 9.53 -2.87
C THR A 40 -9.54 9.28 -1.37
N VAL A 41 -10.76 9.12 -0.83
CA VAL A 41 -10.98 8.79 0.60
C VAL A 41 -10.41 7.41 0.95
N ILE A 42 -10.60 6.43 0.07
CA ILE A 42 -10.05 5.08 0.26
C ILE A 42 -8.50 5.11 0.20
N GLY A 43 -7.92 5.81 -0.76
CA GLY A 43 -6.47 5.99 -0.86
C GLY A 43 -5.88 6.73 0.34
N PHE A 44 -6.58 7.75 0.84
CA PHE A 44 -6.17 8.51 2.03
C PHE A 44 -6.26 7.69 3.32
N SER A 45 -7.34 6.94 3.51
CA SER A 45 -7.46 6.04 4.66
C SER A 45 -6.42 4.91 4.62
N GLY A 46 -6.15 4.34 3.43
CA GLY A 46 -5.09 3.35 3.24
C GLY A 46 -3.70 3.89 3.56
N THR A 47 -3.38 5.12 3.13
CA THR A 47 -2.10 5.78 3.45
C THR A 47 -2.00 6.17 4.92
N CYS A 48 -3.09 6.64 5.55
CA CYS A 48 -3.15 6.89 6.99
C CYS A 48 -2.92 5.61 7.80
N CYS A 49 -3.60 4.52 7.46
CA CYS A 49 -3.39 3.21 8.09
C CYS A 49 -1.94 2.77 7.90
N TRP A 50 -1.39 2.86 6.69
CA TRP A 50 0.00 2.48 6.43
C TRP A 50 0.99 3.33 7.24
N ALA A 51 0.78 4.64 7.36
CA ALA A 51 1.62 5.53 8.16
C ALA A 51 1.51 5.21 9.66
N MET A 52 0.30 4.97 10.17
CA MET A 52 0.08 4.57 11.57
C MET A 52 0.76 3.24 11.87
N PHE A 53 0.48 2.19 11.09
CA PHE A 53 1.11 0.89 11.27
C PHE A 53 2.62 0.97 11.09
N GLY A 54 3.12 1.73 10.12
CA GLY A 54 4.56 1.96 9.93
C GLY A 54 5.22 2.65 11.12
N SER A 55 4.56 3.63 11.74
CA SER A 55 5.06 4.30 12.95
C SER A 55 5.08 3.36 14.16
N ILE A 56 4.04 2.54 14.32
CA ILE A 56 3.94 1.53 15.38
C ILE A 56 5.02 0.46 15.17
N PHE A 57 5.16 -0.05 13.95
CA PHE A 57 6.20 -1.02 13.60
C PHE A 57 7.59 -0.46 13.80
N SER A 58 7.83 0.81 13.44
CA SER A 58 9.13 1.46 13.66
C SER A 58 9.47 1.55 15.15
N ARG A 59 8.46 1.77 16.01
CA ARG A 59 8.63 1.83 17.47
C ARG A 59 8.90 0.44 18.05
N ILE A 60 8.17 -0.57 17.59
CA ILE A 60 8.37 -1.98 17.96
C ILE A 60 9.74 -2.48 17.47
N PHE A 61 10.15 -2.11 16.25
CA PHE A 61 11.49 -2.38 15.72
C PHE A 61 12.57 -1.73 16.58
N ALA A 62 12.36 -0.51 17.06
CA ALA A 62 13.34 0.17 17.90
C ALA A 62 13.56 -0.54 19.24
N GLU A 63 12.50 -1.06 19.87
CA GLU A 63 12.58 -1.79 21.14
C GLU A 63 13.06 -3.25 20.98
N HIS A 64 12.61 -3.97 19.94
CA HIS A 64 12.85 -5.41 19.78
C HIS A 64 13.69 -5.76 18.53
N LYS A 65 14.75 -4.98 18.25
CA LYS A 65 15.61 -5.14 17.06
C LYS A 65 16.12 -6.56 16.83
N ARG A 66 16.56 -7.25 17.88
CA ARG A 66 17.23 -8.56 17.78
C ARG A 66 16.27 -9.67 17.37
N GLY A 67 15.09 -9.74 17.98
CA GLY A 67 14.08 -10.76 17.65
C GLY A 67 13.52 -10.60 16.24
N LEU A 68 13.21 -9.36 15.85
CA LEU A 68 12.65 -9.05 14.53
C LEU A 68 13.65 -9.28 13.39
N ASN A 69 14.94 -8.99 13.59
CA ASN A 69 15.96 -9.32 12.59
C ASN A 69 16.12 -10.83 12.37
N VAL A 70 16.03 -11.64 13.42
CA VAL A 70 16.09 -13.11 13.27
C VAL A 70 14.87 -13.62 12.51
N VAL A 71 13.68 -13.12 12.83
CA VAL A 71 12.45 -13.46 12.10
C VAL A 71 12.55 -13.05 10.64
N MET A 72 12.97 -11.81 10.34
CA MET A 72 13.17 -11.35 8.96
C MET A 72 14.20 -12.21 8.20
N ALA A 73 15.31 -12.58 8.82
CA ALA A 73 16.33 -13.44 8.22
C ALA A 73 15.78 -14.84 7.90
N LEU A 74 14.99 -15.43 8.81
CA LEU A 74 14.33 -16.73 8.58
C LEU A 74 13.32 -16.65 7.43
N LEU A 75 12.51 -15.59 7.38
CA LEU A 75 11.56 -15.36 6.29
C LEU A 75 12.26 -15.19 4.93
N LEU A 76 13.39 -14.47 4.89
CA LEU A 76 14.21 -14.32 3.69
C LEU A 76 14.80 -15.67 3.24
N GLY A 77 15.32 -16.47 4.18
CA GLY A 77 15.80 -17.82 3.90
C GLY A 77 14.70 -18.72 3.35
N TYR A 78 13.51 -18.69 3.98
CA TYR A 78 12.34 -19.44 3.49
C TYR A 78 11.93 -19.01 2.08
N CYS A 79 11.88 -17.70 1.80
CA CYS A 79 11.50 -17.18 0.50
C CYS A 79 12.53 -17.58 -0.58
N ALA A 80 13.83 -17.52 -0.27
CA ALA A 80 14.88 -17.99 -1.16
C ALA A 80 14.74 -19.48 -1.48
N ILE A 81 14.43 -20.32 -0.49
CA ILE A 81 14.17 -21.75 -0.68
C ILE A 81 12.92 -21.97 -1.53
N SER A 82 11.83 -21.24 -1.29
CA SER A 82 10.58 -21.37 -2.04
C SER A 82 10.68 -20.92 -3.51
N ILE A 83 11.64 -20.09 -3.86
CA ILE A 83 11.91 -19.69 -5.26
C ILE A 83 12.80 -20.73 -5.95
N LEU A 84 13.69 -21.38 -5.20
CA LEU A 84 14.63 -22.39 -5.70
C LEU A 84 14.00 -23.78 -5.84
N LEU A 85 13.02 -24.10 -5.00
CA LEU A 85 12.22 -25.33 -5.04
C LEU A 85 11.05 -25.18 -6.02
#